data_AF-A0AAU2HY59-F1
#
_entry.id   AF-A0AAU2HY59-F1
#
_cell.length_a   1.000
_cell.length_b   1.000
_cell.length_c   1.000
_cell.angle_alpha   90.00
_cell.angle_beta   90.00
_cell.angle_gamma   90.00
#
_symmetry.space_group_name_H-M   'P 1'
#
loop_
_entity.id
_entity.type
_entity.pdbx_description
1 polymer ?
#
loop_
_entity_poly.entity_id
_entity_poly.type
_entity_poly.pdbx_seq_one_letter_code
_entity_poly.pdbx_strand_id
1 'polypeptide(L)'
;MYADRGSAVQLAAVWTLAARSARSLVYLPIRANPFPDGDVSDGEPVSLGLVLVHHSLQFPTTSWKQVQARLGAGKPHTATTPDHDFPAETAIDYQRRQYRAYRDHLRFGIAAHTLFVVGNSTAFREHGTALRGLVDQAPSHLHRYPDAGHFCVKLGPGPWPRARTRRHAPARLHIQYCTV
;
A
#
# COMPACT_ATOMS: atom_id res chain seq x y z
N MET A 1 2.42 3.78 -8.56
CA MET A 1 1.01 3.52 -8.92
C MET A 1 0.25 4.83 -8.82
N TYR A 2 -0.87 4.93 -9.51
CA TYR A 2 -1.69 6.14 -9.56
C TYR A 2 -3.04 5.89 -8.91
N ALA A 3 -3.63 6.93 -8.32
CA ALA A 3 -4.96 6.86 -7.72
C ALA A 3 -5.69 8.20 -7.85
N ASP A 4 -6.91 8.17 -8.35
CA ASP A 4 -7.88 9.24 -8.13
C ASP A 4 -8.43 9.20 -6.69
N ARG A 5 -9.30 10.14 -6.34
CA ARG A 5 -9.92 10.21 -5.01
C ARG A 5 -10.68 8.96 -4.62
N GLY A 6 -11.50 8.40 -5.51
CA GLY A 6 -12.27 7.18 -5.26
C GLY A 6 -11.36 5.97 -5.05
N SER A 7 -10.36 5.81 -5.91
CA SER A 7 -9.32 4.77 -5.79
C SER A 7 -8.50 4.92 -4.49
N ALA A 8 -8.19 6.15 -4.08
CA ALA A 8 -7.51 6.44 -2.81
C ALA A 8 -8.37 6.06 -1.59
N VAL A 9 -9.68 6.36 -1.61
CA VAL A 9 -10.62 5.94 -0.57
C VAL A 9 -10.71 4.42 -0.46
N GLN A 10 -10.82 3.72 -1.60
CA GLN A 10 -10.83 2.26 -1.64
C GLN A 10 -9.52 1.67 -1.10
N LEU A 11 -8.39 2.25 -1.50
CA LEU A 11 -7.07 1.84 -1.02
C LEU A 11 -6.95 2.01 0.51
N ALA A 12 -7.40 3.15 1.05
CA ALA A 12 -7.41 3.38 2.49
C ALA A 12 -8.28 2.34 3.22
N ALA A 13 -9.47 2.02 2.68
CA ALA A 13 -10.37 1.02 3.27
C ALA A 13 -9.76 -0.40 3.30
N VAL A 14 -9.16 -0.86 2.20
CA VAL A 14 -8.49 -2.18 2.19
C VAL A 14 -7.26 -2.21 3.09
N TRP A 15 -6.59 -1.08 3.28
CA TRP A 15 -5.44 -0.95 4.17
C TRP A 15 -5.88 -1.08 5.63
N THR A 16 -7.00 -0.45 5.99
CA THR A 16 -7.66 -0.63 7.29
C THR A 16 -8.05 -2.10 7.52
N LEU A 17 -8.58 -2.78 6.51
CA LEU A 17 -8.90 -4.20 6.63
C LEU A 17 -7.66 -5.05 6.96
N ALA A 18 -6.54 -4.80 6.25
CA ALA A 18 -5.27 -5.46 6.51
C ALA A 18 -4.68 -5.12 7.89
N ALA A 19 -4.90 -3.90 8.38
CA ALA A 19 -4.48 -3.48 9.71
C ALA A 19 -5.24 -4.20 10.83
N ARG A 20 -6.54 -4.46 10.63
CA ARG A 20 -7.42 -4.98 11.68
C ARG A 20 -7.40 -6.50 11.81
N SER A 21 -7.11 -7.21 10.72
CA SER A 21 -7.16 -8.67 10.71
C SER A 21 -5.79 -9.30 10.55
N ALA A 22 -5.33 -9.94 11.62
CA ALA A 22 -4.14 -10.79 11.60
C ALA A 22 -4.29 -12.01 10.67
N ARG A 23 -5.51 -12.27 10.15
CA ARG A 23 -5.84 -13.40 9.29
C ARG A 23 -6.26 -12.98 7.88
N SER A 24 -6.15 -11.71 7.50
CA SER A 24 -6.51 -11.26 6.15
C SER A 24 -5.32 -11.28 5.18
N LEU A 25 -5.61 -11.79 3.98
CA LEU A 25 -4.84 -11.56 2.77
C LEU A 25 -5.74 -10.80 1.81
N VAL A 26 -5.41 -9.55 1.50
CA VAL A 26 -6.22 -8.67 0.66
C VAL A 26 -5.52 -8.49 -0.67
N TYR A 27 -6.17 -8.87 -1.76
CA TYR A 27 -5.64 -8.75 -3.12
C TYR A 27 -6.37 -7.66 -3.90
N LEU A 28 -5.60 -6.75 -4.49
CA LEU A 28 -6.08 -5.72 -5.41
C LEU A 28 -5.52 -6.01 -6.81
N PRO A 29 -6.38 -6.38 -7.79
CA PRO A 29 -5.96 -6.70 -9.15
C PRO A 29 -5.72 -5.45 -10.00
N ILE A 30 -4.91 -4.51 -9.53
CA ILE A 30 -4.68 -3.21 -10.18
C ILE A 30 -3.83 -3.28 -11.46
N ARG A 31 -3.40 -4.47 -11.86
CA ARG A 31 -2.53 -4.67 -13.03
C ARG A 31 -3.19 -4.24 -14.34
N ALA A 32 -4.50 -4.40 -14.44
CA ALA A 32 -5.25 -4.09 -15.65
C ALA A 32 -5.69 -2.62 -15.73
N ASN A 33 -5.41 -1.81 -14.69
CA ASN A 33 -5.86 -0.44 -14.67
C ASN A 33 -5.06 0.39 -15.69
N PRO A 34 -5.73 1.22 -16.49
CA PRO A 34 -5.05 2.11 -17.42
C PRO A 34 -4.19 3.10 -16.65
N PHE A 35 -3.07 3.49 -17.27
CA PHE A 35 -2.28 4.61 -16.76
C PHE A 35 -3.06 5.91 -17.02
N PRO A 36 -2.98 6.89 -16.11
CA PRO A 36 -3.48 8.23 -16.39
C PRO A 36 -2.78 8.80 -17.62
N ASP A 37 -3.54 9.46 -18.50
CA ASP A 37 -2.98 10.11 -19.68
C ASP A 37 -2.01 11.25 -19.27
N GLY A 38 -0.84 11.30 -19.92
CA GLY A 38 0.11 12.40 -19.80
C GLY A 38 1.22 12.28 -18.73
N ASP A 39 1.25 11.22 -17.93
CA ASP A 39 2.25 11.05 -16.87
C ASP A 39 3.45 10.19 -17.36
N VAL A 40 4.51 10.87 -17.83
CA VAL A 40 5.77 10.23 -18.25
C VAL A 40 6.61 9.96 -17.01
N SER A 41 6.40 8.82 -16.36
CA SER A 41 7.37 8.31 -15.39
C SER A 41 8.69 7.99 -16.11
N ASP A 42 9.84 8.32 -15.50
CA ASP A 42 11.22 8.07 -15.97
C ASP A 42 11.61 6.56 -16.02
N GLY A 43 10.73 5.71 -16.55
CA GLY A 43 10.94 4.28 -16.72
C GLY A 43 9.64 3.56 -17.05
N GLU A 44 9.74 2.39 -17.69
CA GLU A 44 8.56 1.58 -18.00
C GLU A 44 7.78 1.26 -16.72
N PRO A 45 6.49 1.64 -16.63
CA PRO A 45 5.74 1.40 -15.43
C PRO A 45 5.39 -0.09 -15.34
N VAL A 46 6.08 -0.79 -14.44
CA VAL A 46 5.81 -2.21 -14.17
C VAL A 46 4.45 -2.33 -13.51
N SER A 47 3.47 -2.80 -14.27
CA SER A 47 2.13 -3.05 -13.76
C SER A 47 2.11 -4.32 -12.89
N LEU A 48 1.98 -4.13 -11.57
CA LEU A 48 1.93 -5.19 -10.57
C LEU A 48 0.56 -5.23 -9.90
N GLY A 49 0.04 -6.43 -9.61
CA GLY A 49 -1.01 -6.57 -8.60
C GLY A 49 -0.49 -6.17 -7.22
N LEU A 50 -1.39 -5.89 -6.27
CA LEU A 50 -1.03 -5.56 -4.89
C LEU A 50 -1.66 -6.57 -3.92
N VAL A 51 -0.86 -7.15 -3.03
CA VAL A 51 -1.34 -8.00 -1.93
C VAL A 51 -0.91 -7.41 -0.61
N LEU A 52 -1.87 -7.13 0.27
CA LEU A 52 -1.64 -6.75 1.66
C LEU A 52 -1.81 -8.00 2.52
N VAL A 53 -0.82 -8.31 3.36
CA VAL A 53 -0.85 -9.51 4.18
C VAL A 53 -0.29 -9.24 5.58
N HIS A 54 -1.02 -9.71 6.59
CA HIS A 54 -0.53 -9.67 7.95
C HIS A 54 0.56 -10.74 8.16
N HIS A 55 1.69 -10.37 8.78
CA HIS A 55 2.85 -11.25 8.90
C HIS A 55 2.57 -12.56 9.68
N SER A 56 1.60 -12.57 10.59
CA SER A 56 1.21 -13.77 11.35
C SER A 56 0.60 -14.87 10.48
N LEU A 57 0.08 -14.54 9.28
CA LEU A 57 -0.36 -15.56 8.34
C LEU A 57 0.78 -16.40 7.78
N GLN A 58 2.03 -15.91 7.88
CA GLN A 58 3.22 -16.56 7.32
C GLN A 58 3.04 -17.04 5.87
N PHE A 59 2.23 -16.30 5.10
CA PHE A 59 1.82 -16.72 3.76
C PHE A 59 3.03 -16.93 2.84
N PRO A 60 3.18 -18.12 2.23
CA PRO A 60 4.28 -18.40 1.33
C PRO A 60 4.05 -17.71 -0.02
N THR A 61 4.74 -16.58 -0.27
CA THR A 61 4.56 -15.79 -1.50
C THR A 61 4.86 -16.58 -2.79
N THR A 62 5.64 -17.65 -2.72
CA THR A 62 5.88 -18.58 -3.85
C THR A 62 4.64 -19.31 -4.31
N SER A 63 3.69 -19.56 -3.40
CA SER A 63 2.43 -20.24 -3.71
C SER A 63 1.41 -19.30 -4.35
N TRP A 64 1.74 -18.01 -4.50
CA TRP A 64 0.81 -17.00 -5.01
C TRP A 64 0.24 -17.34 -6.38
N LYS A 65 1.07 -17.81 -7.32
CA LYS A 65 0.60 -18.19 -8.68
C LYS A 65 -0.50 -19.26 -8.62
N GLN A 66 -0.37 -20.23 -7.70
CA GLN A 66 -1.36 -21.29 -7.52
C GLN A 66 -2.64 -20.76 -6.85
N VAL A 67 -2.52 -19.86 -5.87
CA VAL A 67 -3.68 -19.20 -5.26
C VAL A 67 -4.42 -18.38 -6.29
N GLN A 68 -3.72 -17.56 -7.06
CA GLN A 68 -4.29 -16.73 -8.11
C GLN A 68 -5.02 -17.55 -9.18
N ALA A 69 -4.44 -18.68 -9.61
CA ALA A 69 -5.08 -19.59 -10.58
C ALA A 69 -6.37 -20.24 -10.06
N ARG A 70 -6.58 -20.26 -8.75
CA ARG A 70 -7.78 -20.82 -8.09
C ARG A 70 -8.79 -19.75 -7.67
N LEU A 71 -8.50 -18.47 -7.90
CA LEU A 71 -9.46 -17.41 -7.64
C LEU A 71 -10.61 -17.55 -8.65
N GLY A 72 -11.81 -17.87 -8.15
CA GLY A 72 -13.05 -17.79 -8.92
C GLY A 72 -13.69 -16.41 -8.79
N ALA A 73 -14.98 -16.30 -9.15
CA ALA A 73 -15.77 -15.07 -9.01
C ALA A 73 -15.88 -14.55 -7.57
N GLY A 74 -15.53 -15.38 -6.58
CA GLY A 74 -15.65 -15.04 -5.16
C GLY A 74 -17.11 -14.94 -4.72
N LYS A 75 -17.31 -14.42 -3.51
CA LYS A 75 -18.62 -14.03 -2.99
C LYS A 75 -18.54 -12.57 -2.58
N PRO A 76 -19.44 -11.70 -3.08
CA PRO A 76 -19.49 -10.31 -2.62
C PRO A 76 -19.67 -10.27 -1.10
N HIS A 77 -18.82 -9.50 -0.44
CA HIS A 77 -18.90 -9.25 1.01
C HIS A 77 -18.69 -7.77 1.27
N THR A 78 -19.51 -7.22 2.16
CA THR A 78 -19.34 -5.86 2.67
C THR A 78 -18.60 -5.92 3.98
N ALA A 79 -17.55 -5.11 4.11
CA ALA A 79 -16.83 -4.90 5.36
C ALA A 79 -16.93 -3.42 5.74
N THR A 80 -17.26 -3.16 7.01
CA THR A 80 -17.27 -1.79 7.54
C THR A 80 -15.92 -1.49 8.17
N THR A 81 -15.31 -0.39 7.76
CA THR A 81 -14.10 0.16 8.38
C THR A 81 -14.46 1.40 9.20
N PRO A 82 -13.85 1.62 10.37
CA PRO A 82 -14.06 2.88 11.11
C PRO A 82 -13.60 4.08 10.29
N ASP A 83 -14.26 5.23 10.45
CA ASP A 83 -13.84 6.49 9.82
C ASP A 83 -12.45 6.95 10.29
N HIS A 84 -12.03 6.48 11.48
CA HIS A 84 -10.75 6.80 12.11
C HIS A 84 -10.05 5.54 12.64
N ASP A 85 -9.51 4.69 11.75
CA ASP A 85 -8.69 3.54 12.15
C ASP A 85 -7.18 3.86 12.16
N PHE A 86 -6.76 4.95 11.51
CA PHE A 86 -5.38 5.40 11.47
C PHE A 86 -5.08 6.44 12.57
N PRO A 87 -3.90 6.38 13.22
CA PRO A 87 -3.51 7.37 14.21
C PRO A 87 -3.37 8.75 13.58
N ALA A 88 -3.54 9.78 14.38
CA ALA A 88 -3.17 11.14 13.98
C ALA A 88 -1.68 11.19 13.62
N GLU A 89 -1.31 12.02 12.66
CA GLU A 89 0.08 12.19 12.22
C GLU A 89 1.02 12.53 13.39
N THR A 90 0.55 13.38 14.31
CA THR A 90 1.28 13.79 15.52
C THR A 90 1.47 12.67 16.54
N ALA A 91 0.70 11.57 16.44
CA ALA A 91 0.82 10.42 17.34
C ALA A 91 1.83 9.38 16.83
N ILE A 92 2.38 9.54 15.63
CA ILE A 92 3.37 8.61 15.06
C ILE A 92 4.78 9.05 15.48
N ASP A 93 5.45 8.19 16.24
CA ASP A 93 6.88 8.36 16.54
C ASP A 93 7.74 7.84 15.38
N TYR A 94 8.02 8.73 14.43
CA TYR A 94 8.87 8.41 13.28
C TYR A 94 10.32 8.09 13.67
N GLN A 95 10.84 8.65 14.76
CA GLN A 95 12.21 8.40 15.21
C GLN A 95 12.35 6.97 15.70
N ARG A 96 11.34 6.44 16.38
CA ARG A 96 11.31 5.06 16.88
C ARG A 96 11.54 4.03 15.78
N ARG A 97 11.15 4.31 14.53
CA ARG A 97 11.35 3.41 13.38
C ARG A 97 12.82 3.17 13.06
N GLN A 98 13.73 4.04 13.49
CA GLN A 98 15.17 3.86 13.27
C GLN A 98 15.80 2.92 14.30
N TYR A 99 15.15 2.68 15.45
CA TYR A 99 15.67 1.83 16.50
C TYR A 99 15.70 0.36 16.07
N ARG A 100 16.82 -0.33 16.35
CA ARG A 100 16.99 -1.77 16.07
C ARG A 100 15.94 -2.65 16.74
N ALA A 101 15.41 -2.21 17.87
CA ALA A 101 14.36 -2.91 18.61
C ALA A 101 12.99 -2.82 17.92
N TYR A 102 12.77 -1.83 17.06
CA TYR A 102 11.50 -1.64 16.38
C TYR A 102 11.24 -2.75 15.36
N ARG A 103 10.08 -3.40 15.45
CA ARG A 103 9.74 -4.58 14.63
C ARG A 103 8.59 -4.34 13.65
N ASP A 104 7.85 -3.26 13.84
CA ASP A 104 6.58 -2.95 13.15
C ASP A 104 6.85 -2.29 11.80
N HIS A 105 7.68 -2.95 11.00
CA HIS A 105 8.05 -2.52 9.67
C HIS A 105 7.23 -3.25 8.60
N LEU A 106 6.89 -2.53 7.53
CA LEU A 106 6.52 -3.17 6.29
C LEU A 106 7.71 -3.93 5.71
N ARG A 107 7.40 -5.00 4.99
CA ARG A 107 8.35 -5.77 4.18
C ARG A 107 7.74 -5.97 2.81
N PHE A 108 8.54 -5.74 1.77
CA PHE A 108 8.10 -5.92 0.40
C PHE A 108 8.67 -7.21 -0.20
N GLY A 109 7.90 -7.80 -1.11
CA GLY A 109 8.31 -8.92 -1.92
C GLY A 109 7.57 -8.91 -3.25
N ILE A 110 8.17 -9.50 -4.29
CA ILE A 110 7.48 -9.72 -5.56
C ILE A 110 7.36 -11.21 -5.80
N ALA A 111 6.16 -11.65 -6.20
CA ALA A 111 5.93 -12.98 -6.72
C ALA A 111 4.85 -12.92 -7.81
N ALA A 112 5.08 -13.59 -8.94
CA ALA A 112 4.15 -13.66 -10.07
C ALA A 112 3.50 -12.30 -10.44
N HIS A 113 4.31 -11.28 -10.74
CA HIS A 113 3.85 -9.93 -11.09
C HIS A 113 2.92 -9.27 -10.05
N THR A 114 3.13 -9.60 -8.78
CA THR A 114 2.36 -9.04 -7.66
C THR A 114 3.30 -8.55 -6.59
N LEU A 115 3.12 -7.30 -6.15
CA LEU A 115 3.78 -6.70 -5.00
C LEU A 115 3.07 -7.16 -3.72
N PHE A 116 3.81 -7.82 -2.85
CA PHE A 116 3.41 -8.15 -1.49
C PHE A 116 3.86 -7.05 -0.54
N VAL A 117 2.92 -6.49 0.22
CA VAL A 117 3.15 -5.64 1.37
C VAL A 117 2.82 -6.45 2.61
N VAL A 118 3.85 -6.89 3.32
CA VAL A 118 3.75 -7.69 4.54
C VAL A 118 3.96 -6.77 5.73
N GLY A 119 2.98 -6.69 6.64
CA GLY A 119 3.05 -5.82 7.82
C GLY A 119 2.36 -6.45 9.03
N ASN A 120 2.45 -5.79 10.18
CA ASN A 120 1.55 -6.05 11.30
C ASN A 120 0.53 -4.92 11.43
N SER A 121 -0.42 -5.06 12.36
CA SER A 121 -1.44 -4.05 12.61
C SER A 121 -0.86 -2.65 12.79
N THR A 122 0.19 -2.49 13.61
CA THR A 122 0.85 -1.19 13.83
C THR A 122 1.43 -0.63 12.53
N ALA A 123 2.21 -1.43 11.79
CA ALA A 123 2.83 -1.01 10.54
C ALA A 123 1.79 -0.57 9.49
N PHE A 124 0.69 -1.31 9.37
CA PHE A 124 -0.39 -0.92 8.47
C PHE A 124 -1.09 0.36 8.93
N ARG A 125 -1.38 0.52 10.22
CA ARG A 125 -2.03 1.72 10.74
C ARG A 125 -1.20 2.98 10.54
N GLU A 126 0.06 2.95 10.96
CA GLU A 126 0.92 4.14 10.83
C GLU A 126 1.14 4.54 9.37
N HIS A 127 1.31 3.57 8.46
CA HIS A 127 1.43 3.88 7.03
C HIS A 127 0.08 4.23 6.39
N GLY A 128 -1.03 3.80 6.98
CA GLY A 128 -2.38 4.19 6.59
C GLY A 128 -2.65 5.68 6.80
N THR A 129 -2.00 6.32 7.78
CA THR A 129 -2.09 7.78 7.97
C THR A 129 -1.64 8.55 6.73
N ALA A 130 -0.59 8.08 6.03
CA ALA A 130 -0.19 8.67 4.76
C ALA A 130 -1.26 8.50 3.67
N LEU A 131 -1.92 7.33 3.60
CA LEU A 131 -3.03 7.10 2.65
C LEU A 131 -4.23 8.00 2.95
N ARG A 132 -4.53 8.27 4.22
CA ARG A 132 -5.54 9.25 4.59
C ARG A 132 -5.14 10.67 4.14
N GLY A 133 -3.87 11.04 4.24
CA GLY A 133 -3.35 12.27 3.64
C GLY A 133 -3.61 12.34 2.12
N LEU A 134 -3.47 11.23 1.41
CA LEU A 134 -3.82 11.13 -0.02
C LEU A 134 -5.31 11.40 -0.29
N VAL A 135 -6.21 10.97 0.59
CA VAL A 135 -7.65 11.19 0.45
C VAL A 135 -8.04 12.63 0.82
N ASP A 136 -7.51 13.14 1.94
CA ASP A 136 -7.95 14.39 2.55
C ASP A 136 -7.26 15.61 1.94
N GLN A 137 -5.96 15.52 1.63
CA GLN A 137 -5.14 16.67 1.27
C GLN A 137 -4.98 16.81 -0.24
N ALA A 138 -4.78 15.69 -0.96
CA ALA A 138 -4.43 15.70 -2.37
C ALA A 138 -5.41 16.49 -3.27
N PRO A 139 -6.75 16.38 -3.11
CA PRO A 139 -7.69 17.13 -3.95
C PRO A 139 -7.53 18.66 -3.84
N SER A 140 -7.14 19.15 -2.67
CA SER A 140 -6.93 20.58 -2.42
C SER A 140 -5.49 21.05 -2.67
N HIS A 141 -4.54 20.11 -2.70
CA HIS A 141 -3.12 20.43 -2.69
C HIS A 141 -2.69 21.12 -3.97
N LEU A 142 -3.06 20.57 -5.14
CA LEU A 142 -2.74 21.15 -6.44
C LEU A 142 -3.40 22.52 -6.64
N HIS A 143 -4.56 22.75 -6.00
CA HIS A 143 -5.20 24.06 -6.03
C HIS A 143 -4.48 25.08 -5.14
N ARG A 144 -4.02 24.66 -3.95
CA ARG A 144 -3.30 25.53 -3.00
C ARG A 144 -1.86 25.82 -3.43
N TYR A 145 -1.24 24.86 -4.13
CA TYR A 145 0.14 24.91 -4.60
C TYR A 145 0.16 24.58 -6.09
N PRO A 146 -0.21 25.55 -6.97
CA PRO A 146 -0.27 25.31 -8.42
C PRO A 146 1.09 24.98 -9.03
N ASP A 147 2.19 25.43 -8.41
CA ASP A 147 3.56 25.10 -8.82
C ASP A 147 4.02 23.71 -8.34
N ALA A 148 3.24 23.04 -7.47
CA ALA A 148 3.55 21.68 -7.05
C ALA A 148 3.23 20.71 -8.19
N GLY A 149 4.26 20.09 -8.78
CA GLY A 149 4.08 19.21 -9.94
C GLY A 149 3.15 18.01 -9.70
N HIS A 150 3.09 17.46 -8.49
CA HIS A 150 2.15 16.40 -8.11
C HIS A 150 2.03 16.27 -6.58
N PHE A 151 0.96 15.63 -6.11
CA PHE A 151 0.85 15.15 -4.73
C PHE A 151 1.06 13.63 -4.69
N CYS A 152 1.95 13.16 -3.82
CA CYS A 152 2.22 11.73 -3.68
C CYS A 152 2.51 11.31 -2.25
N VAL A 153 2.33 10.01 -2.00
CA VAL A 153 2.74 9.36 -0.76
C VAL A 153 3.69 8.21 -1.07
N LYS A 154 4.69 8.05 -0.20
CA LYS A 154 5.75 7.04 -0.36
C LYS A 154 5.78 6.15 0.88
N LEU A 155 5.47 4.87 0.69
CA LEU A 155 5.45 3.88 1.75
C LEU A 155 6.73 3.03 1.65
N GLY A 156 7.55 3.07 2.69
CA GLY A 156 8.82 2.36 2.73
C GLY A 156 8.78 1.08 3.57
N PRO A 157 9.59 0.07 3.24
CA PRO A 157 9.96 -0.99 4.18
C PRO A 157 10.83 -0.40 5.30
N GLY A 158 11.04 -1.19 6.36
CA GLY A 158 11.96 -0.79 7.44
C GLY A 158 13.39 -0.50 6.96
N PRO A 159 14.16 0.31 7.71
CA PRO A 159 15.50 0.77 7.32
C PRO A 159 16.52 -0.36 7.22
N TRP A 160 16.24 -1.49 7.86
CA TRP A 160 17.11 -2.67 7.84
C TRP A 160 16.64 -3.64 6.76
N PRO A 161 17.43 -3.87 5.69
CA PRO A 161 17.17 -4.96 4.79
C PRO A 161 17.30 -6.26 5.59
N ARG A 162 16.19 -6.81 6.08
CA ARG A 162 16.19 -8.21 6.53
C ARG A 162 16.59 -9.00 5.29
N ALA A 163 17.63 -9.82 5.40
CA ALA A 163 18.29 -10.59 4.32
C ALA A 163 17.35 -11.42 3.40
N ARG A 164 16.04 -11.40 3.65
CA ARG A 164 14.96 -12.01 2.88
C ARG A 164 14.18 -11.05 1.96
N THR A 165 14.50 -9.75 1.88
CA THR A 165 14.01 -8.95 0.74
C THR A 165 14.67 -9.54 -0.52
N ARG A 166 13.90 -10.34 -1.26
CA ARG A 166 14.34 -10.90 -2.55
C ARG A 166 14.89 -9.74 -3.39
N ARG A 167 15.98 -9.98 -4.14
CA ARG A 167 16.80 -9.01 -4.89
C ARG A 167 16.07 -8.10 -5.91
N HIS A 168 14.73 -8.09 -5.92
CA HIS A 168 13.89 -7.40 -6.89
C HIS A 168 12.67 -6.67 -6.28
N ALA A 169 12.55 -6.62 -4.94
CA ALA A 169 11.47 -5.84 -4.32
C ALA A 169 11.77 -4.33 -4.38
N PRO A 170 10.77 -3.46 -4.64
CA PRO A 170 11.00 -2.03 -4.71
C PRO A 170 11.42 -1.46 -3.36
N ALA A 171 12.19 -0.38 -3.38
CA ALA A 171 12.59 0.30 -2.15
C ALA A 171 11.43 1.08 -1.50
N ARG A 172 10.43 1.48 -2.29
CA ARG A 172 9.25 2.23 -1.83
C ARG A 172 8.06 1.90 -2.71
N LEU A 173 6.86 1.91 -2.13
CA LEU A 173 5.60 1.99 -2.85
C LEU A 173 5.24 3.46 -2.99
N HIS A 174 5.36 3.99 -4.21
CA HIS A 174 5.00 5.35 -4.57
C HIS A 174 3.58 5.39 -5.12
N ILE A 175 2.73 6.24 -4.51
CA ILE A 175 1.34 6.41 -4.91
C ILE A 175 1.14 7.89 -5.22
N GLN A 176 0.87 8.19 -6.48
CA GLN A 176 0.66 9.56 -6.95
C GLN A 176 -0.83 9.79 -7.16
N TYR A 177 -1.30 10.95 -6.69
CA TYR A 177 -2.67 11.38 -6.89
C TYR A 177 -2.86 11.91 -8.32
N CYS A 178 -3.94 11.50 -8.96
CA CYS A 178 -4.30 11.97 -10.30
C CYS A 178 -5.71 12.55 -10.29
N THR A 179 -5.90 13.69 -10.94
CA THR A 179 -7.21 14.26 -11.25
C THR A 179 -7.70 13.59 -12.54
N VAL A 180 -8.41 12.48 -12.40
CA VAL A 180 -9.15 11.85 -13.51
C VAL A 180 -10.46 12.60 -13.71
#